data_AF-A0A2N3JY18-F1
#
_entry.id   AF-A0A2N3JY18-F1
#
_cell.length_a   1.000
_cell.length_b   1.000
_cell.length_c   1.000
_cell.angle_alpha   90.00
_cell.angle_beta   90.00
_cell.angle_gamma   90.00
#
_symmetry.space_group_name_H-M   'P 1'
#
loop_
_entity.id
_entity.type
_entity.pdbx_description
1 polymer ?
#
loop_
_entity_poly.entity_id
_entity_poly.type
_entity_poly.pdbx_seq_one_letter_code
_entity_poly.pdbx_strand_id
1 'polypeptide(L)' 'MLPGQTVPTEDGGAILAHGTDRAGIERITAANPFVAHGVAEYVITTLTPGRVRPALAPLLAEDG' A
#
# COMPACT_ATOMS: atom_id res chain seq x y z
N MET A 1 9.68 -0.28 8.98
CA MET A 1 10.16 0.02 7.62
C MET A 1 9.51 -1.01 6.72
N LEU A 2 8.66 -0.60 5.78
CA LEU A 2 8.25 -1.48 4.70
C LEU A 2 9.33 -1.33 3.62
N PRO A 3 10.09 -2.37 3.27
CA PRO A 3 11.05 -2.27 2.18
C PRO A 3 10.28 -1.96 0.88
N GLY A 4 10.65 -0.88 0.18
CA GLY A 4 10.34 -0.75 -1.25
C GLY A 4 11.13 -1.80 -2.04
N GLN A 5 10.77 -2.00 -3.31
CA GLN A 5 11.27 -3.04 -4.25
C GLN A 5 12.22 -4.08 -3.62
N THR A 6 11.70 -5.28 -3.43
CA THR A 6 12.42 -6.38 -2.80
C THR A 6 13.65 -6.79 -3.61
N VAL A 7 14.68 -7.30 -2.94
CA VAL A 7 15.85 -7.93 -3.55
C VAL A 7 15.87 -9.40 -3.13
N PRO A 8 15.90 -10.36 -4.06
CA PRO A 8 15.92 -10.18 -5.53
C PRO A 8 14.65 -9.52 -6.09
N THR A 9 14.79 -8.81 -7.21
CA THR A 9 13.71 -8.03 -7.84
C THR A 9 12.50 -8.86 -8.27
N GLU A 10 12.67 -10.17 -8.41
CA GLU A 10 11.61 -11.13 -8.67
C GLU A 10 10.61 -11.26 -7.52
N ASP A 11 10.99 -10.88 -6.29
CA ASP A 11 10.11 -10.90 -5.12
C ASP A 11 9.16 -9.68 -5.06
N GLY A 12 9.18 -8.82 -6.08
CA GLY A 12 8.29 -7.68 -6.21
C GLY A 12 8.68 -6.51 -5.30
N GLY A 13 7.73 -5.97 -4.54
CA GLY A 13 7.96 -4.82 -3.65
C GLY A 13 6.76 -4.46 -2.81
N ALA A 14 6.92 -3.49 -1.89
CA ALA A 14 5.83 -2.96 -1.09
C ALA A 14 5.39 -1.58 -1.56
N ILE A 15 4.07 -1.35 -1.49
CA ILE A 15 3.43 -0.05 -1.71
C ILE A 15 2.79 0.37 -0.38
N LEU A 16 3.01 1.62 0.02
CA LEU A 16 2.25 2.24 1.11
C LEU A 16 1.11 3.06 0.48
N ALA A 17 -0.13 2.66 0.74
CA ALA A 17 -1.31 3.35 0.28
C ALA A 17 -2.00 4.13 1.42
N HIS A 18 -2.53 5.31 1.11
CA HIS A 18 -3.29 6.18 2.02
C HIS A 18 -4.42 6.88 1.24
N GLY A 19 -5.37 7.51 1.94
CA GLY A 19 -6.45 8.30 1.33
C GLY A 19 -7.73 7.52 0.98
N THR A 20 -7.85 6.25 1.39
CA THR A 20 -9.12 5.51 1.32
C THR A 20 -9.13 4.34 2.31
N ASP A 21 -10.30 3.74 2.51
CA ASP A 21 -10.50 2.61 3.41
C ASP A 21 -10.09 1.26 2.77
N ARG A 22 -10.18 0.18 3.56
CA ARG A 22 -9.80 -1.18 3.10
C ARG A 22 -10.52 -1.56 1.81
N ALA A 23 -11.83 -1.28 1.72
CA ALA A 23 -12.65 -1.64 0.56
C ALA A 23 -12.28 -0.79 -0.67
N GLY A 24 -11.93 0.48 -0.48
CA GLY A 24 -11.37 1.33 -1.53
C GLY A 24 -10.07 0.76 -2.10
N ILE A 25 -9.14 0.36 -1.23
CA ILE A 25 -7.88 -0.26 -1.65
C ILE A 25 -8.13 -1.56 -2.43
N GLU A 26 -9.02 -2.43 -1.97
CA GLU A 26 -9.34 -3.69 -2.68
C GLU A 26 -9.90 -3.44 -4.08
N ARG A 27 -10.78 -2.44 -4.23
CA ARG A 27 -11.31 -2.04 -5.55
C ARG A 27 -10.21 -1.53 -6.48
N ILE A 28 -9.32 -0.66 -5.98
CA ILE A 28 -8.20 -0.13 -6.76
C ILE A 28 -7.26 -1.27 -7.18
N THR A 29 -6.93 -2.17 -6.25
CA THR A 29 -6.07 -3.31 -6.51
C THR A 29 -6.69 -4.27 -7.54
N ALA A 30 -7.98 -4.57 -7.45
CA ALA A 30 -8.66 -5.43 -8.41
C ALA A 30 -8.72 -4.81 -9.83
N ALA A 31 -8.78 -3.47 -9.91
CA ALA A 31 -8.77 -2.74 -11.17
C ALA A 31 -7.36 -2.51 -11.75
N ASN A 32 -6.31 -2.90 -11.02
CA ASN A 32 -4.93 -2.73 -11.48
C ASN A 32 -4.67 -3.60 -12.72
N PRO A 33 -4.10 -3.04 -13.82
CA PRO A 33 -3.87 -3.80 -15.05
C PRO A 33 -2.96 -5.02 -14.85
N PHE A 34 -1.98 -4.96 -13.94
CA PHE A 34 -1.12 -6.10 -13.64
C PHE A 34 -1.88 -7.22 -12.94
N VAL A 35 -2.87 -6.89 -12.11
CA VAL A 35 -3.75 -7.90 -11.48
C VAL A 35 -4.73 -8.44 -12.50
N ALA A 36 -5.39 -7.56 -13.26
CA ALA A 36 -6.37 -7.93 -14.28
C ALA A 36 -5.78 -8.83 -15.38
N HIS A 37 -4.49 -8.70 -15.68
CA HIS A 37 -3.77 -9.53 -16.64
C HIS A 37 -2.97 -10.69 -15.99
N GLY A 38 -3.10 -10.92 -14.68
CA GLY A 38 -2.46 -12.04 -13.98
C GLY A 38 -0.93 -11.95 -13.86
N VAL A 39 -0.38 -10.73 -13.94
CA VAL A 39 1.05 -10.43 -13.84
C VAL A 39 1.49 -10.21 -12.39
N ALA A 40 0.61 -9.69 -11.54
CA ALA A 40 0.91 -9.39 -10.14
C ALA A 40 -0.21 -9.85 -9.20
N GLU A 41 0.20 -10.24 -7.99
CA GLU A 41 -0.68 -10.50 -6.86
C GLU A 41 -0.29 -9.58 -5.70
N TYR A 42 -1.28 -9.11 -4.95
CA TYR A 42 -1.05 -8.23 -3.79
C TYR A 42 -1.60 -8.86 -2.51
N VAL A 43 -0.76 -8.91 -1.49
CA VAL A 43 -1.20 -9.10 -0.10
C VAL A 43 -1.36 -7.72 0.53
N ILE A 44 -2.55 -7.44 1.07
CA ILE A 44 -2.84 -6.13 1.65
C ILE A 44 -2.93 -6.26 3.16
N THR A 45 -2.05 -5.52 3.86
CA THR A 45 -1.96 -5.49 5.31
C THR A 45 -2.27 -4.09 5.81
N THR A 46 -3.32 -3.95 6.62
CA THR A 46 -3.65 -2.69 7.29
C THR A 46 -2.66 -2.41 8.42
N LEU A 47 -2.13 -1.19 8.47
CA LEU A 47 -1.21 -0.75 9.50
C LEU A 47 -1.86 0.30 10.38
N THR A 48 -1.83 0.08 11.70
CA THR A 48 -2.14 1.11 12.69
C THR A 48 -0.83 1.73 13.19
N PRO A 49 -0.55 3.03 12.92
CA PRO A 49 0.71 3.64 13.30
C PRO A 49 0.87 3.74 14.83
N GLY A 50 1.88 3.05 15.38
CA GLY A 50 2.23 3.19 16.81
C GLY A 50 3.19 4.34 17.12
N ARG A 51 3.99 4.78 16.13
CA ARG A 51 4.88 5.95 16.22
C ARG A 51 5.06 6.55 14.84
N VAL A 52 5.04 7.88 14.78
CA VAL A 52 5.04 8.64 13.52
C VAL A 52 6.18 9.66 13.58
N ARG A 53 6.95 9.77 12.50
CA ARG A 53 7.91 10.87 12.38
C ARG A 53 7.14 12.17 12.08
N PRO A 54 7.54 13.33 12.62
CA PRO A 54 6.82 14.59 12.39
C PRO A 54 6.58 14.88 10.90
N ALA A 55 7.55 14.58 10.04
CA ALA A 55 7.44 14.74 8.59
C ALA A 55 6.33 13.90 7.92
N LEU A 56 5.87 12.82 8.56
CA LEU A 56 4.82 11.93 8.06
C LEU A 56 3.48 12.14 8.78
N ALA A 57 3.43 12.97 9.82
CA ALA A 57 2.20 13.25 10.57
C ALA A 57 1.05 13.77 9.69
N PRO A 58 1.29 14.60 8.65
CA PRO A 58 0.20 15.06 7.77
C PRO A 58 -0.51 13.94 7.03
N LEU A 59 0.14 12.80 6.78
CA LEU A 59 -0.47 11.65 6.09
C LEU A 59 -1.48 10.87 6.96
N LEU A 60 -1.56 11.21 8.25
CA LEU A 60 -2.51 10.62 9.21
C LEU A 60 -3.64 11.57 9.57
N ALA A 61 -3.56 12.83 9.13
CA ALA A 61 -4.72 13.69 9.22
C ALA A 61 -5.75 13.14 8.24
N GLU A 62 -6.91 12.72 8.75
CA GLU A 62 -8.04 12.36 7.90
C GLU A 62 -8.35 13.57 7.01
N ASP A 63 -8.35 13.39 5.70
CA ASP A 63 -8.97 14.37 4.80
C ASP A 63 -10.47 14.36 5.15
N GLY A 64 -10.91 15.41 5.85
CA GLY A 64 -12.28 15.56 6.34
C GLY A 64 -13.33 15.62 5.23
#